data_AF-A0A948FME1-F1
#
_entry.id   AF-A0A948FME1-F1
#
_cell.length_a   1.000
_cell.length_b   1.000
_cell.length_c   1.000
_cell.angle_alpha   90.00
_cell.angle_beta   90.00
_cell.angle_gamma   90.00
#
_symmetry.space_group_name_H-M   'P 1'
#
loop_
_entity.id
_entity.type
_entity.pdbx_description
1 polymer ?
#
loop_
_entity_poly.entity_id
_entity_poly.type
_entity_poly.pdbx_seq_one_letter_code
_entity_poly.pdbx_strand_id
1 'polypeptide(L)'
;MQKFKEFIIAQHTFDPKTMIATFSYSFDHKVNFTETIDFTTADHKITKIVDPVIIDSLLFHLSLALAISYYKLYPTDNLYIEN
;
A
#
# COMPACT_ATOMS: atom_id res chain seq x y z
N MET A 1 12.02 20.47 7.88
CA MET A 1 11.09 19.35 7.60
C MET A 1 10.45 18.95 8.92
N GLN A 2 9.13 18.71 8.92
CA GLN A 2 8.43 18.18 10.09
C GLN A 2 9.00 16.80 10.42
N LYS A 3 9.29 16.55 11.70
CA LYS A 3 9.71 15.23 12.19
C LYS A 3 8.46 14.48 12.64
N PHE A 4 8.33 13.25 12.15
CA PHE A 4 7.30 12.30 12.58
C PHE A 4 7.95 11.23 13.46
N LYS A 5 7.19 10.66 14.39
CA LYS A 5 7.66 9.61 15.30
C LYS A 5 7.24 8.23 14.83
N GLU A 6 6.10 8.14 14.16
CA GLU A 6 5.45 6.89 13.80
C GLU A 6 5.07 6.94 12.33
N PHE A 7 5.41 5.87 11.62
CA PHE A 7 4.93 5.61 10.28
C PHE A 7 4.10 4.33 10.27
N ILE A 8 2.86 4.43 9.81
CA ILE A 8 1.86 3.38 9.92
C ILE A 8 1.46 2.93 8.51
N ILE A 9 1.57 1.63 8.27
CA ILE A 9 1.02 0.95 7.11
C ILE A 9 -0.37 0.46 7.53
N ALA A 10 -1.41 1.16 7.07
CA ALA A 10 -2.74 1.03 7.65
C ALA A 10 -3.57 -0.07 6.98
N GLN A 11 -3.74 0.01 5.65
CA GLN A 11 -4.56 -0.95 4.90
C GLN A 11 -4.19 -0.98 3.43
N HIS A 12 -4.50 -2.09 2.77
CA HIS A 12 -4.54 -2.20 1.33
C HIS A 12 -5.91 -2.70 0.87
N THR A 13 -6.34 -2.24 -0.29
CA THR A 13 -7.58 -2.69 -0.93
C THR A 13 -7.35 -2.90 -2.41
N PHE A 14 -8.14 -3.78 -3.03
CA PHE A 14 -8.09 -4.03 -4.46
C PHE A 14 -9.48 -4.28 -5.01
N ASP A 15 -9.82 -3.54 -6.05
CA ASP A 15 -11.06 -3.75 -6.79
C ASP A 15 -10.76 -4.57 -8.06
N PRO A 16 -11.18 -5.85 -8.12
CA PRO A 16 -10.91 -6.71 -9.27
C PRO A 16 -11.69 -6.29 -10.53
N LYS A 17 -12.70 -5.41 -10.42
CA LYS A 17 -13.43 -4.90 -11.59
C LYS A 17 -12.68 -3.76 -12.27
N THR A 18 -12.13 -2.85 -11.48
CA THR A 18 -11.38 -1.69 -11.98
C THR A 18 -9.88 -1.94 -12.04
N MET A 19 -9.38 -3.03 -11.45
CA MET A 19 -7.97 -3.37 -11.35
C MET A 19 -7.14 -2.34 -10.58
N ILE A 20 -7.79 -1.58 -9.70
CA ILE A 20 -7.15 -0.54 -8.90
C ILE A 20 -6.81 -1.10 -7.53
N ALA A 21 -5.55 -0.97 -7.12
CA ALA A 21 -5.11 -1.17 -5.75
C ALA A 21 -4.88 0.17 -5.05
N THR A 22 -5.29 0.27 -3.79
CA THR A 22 -5.04 1.44 -2.95
C THR A 22 -4.36 1.02 -1.66
N PHE A 23 -3.25 1.68 -1.35
CA PHE A 23 -2.46 1.50 -0.13
C PHE A 23 -2.59 2.75 0.72
N SER A 24 -2.95 2.58 2.00
CA SER A 24 -3.15 3.69 2.93
C SER A 24 -2.04 3.71 3.96
N TYR A 25 -1.52 4.91 4.22
CA TYR A 25 -0.46 5.13 5.17
C TYR A 25 -0.76 6.33 6.06
N SER A 26 -0.09 6.40 7.20
CA SER A 26 -0.18 7.53 8.10
C SER A 26 1.15 7.88 8.76
N PHE A 27 1.40 9.17 8.95
CA PHE A 27 2.42 9.65 9.89
C PHE A 27 1.75 10.18 11.16
N ASP A 28 2.11 9.62 12.31
CA ASP A 28 1.60 9.97 13.65
C ASP A 28 0.05 10.00 13.77
N HIS A 29 -0.69 9.28 12.91
CA HIS A 29 -2.16 9.44 12.73
C HIS A 29 -2.63 10.86 12.36
N LYS A 30 -1.72 11.75 11.99
CA LYS A 30 -2.00 13.17 11.68
C LYS A 30 -2.01 13.45 10.19
N VAL A 31 -1.14 12.78 9.44
CA VAL A 31 -1.01 12.93 8.00
C VAL A 31 -1.34 11.60 7.36
N ASN A 32 -2.57 11.49 6.86
CA ASN A 32 -3.02 10.31 6.13
C ASN A 32 -2.84 10.54 4.64
N PHE A 33 -2.34 9.55 3.94
CA PHE A 33 -2.20 9.59 2.50
C PHE A 33 -2.40 8.21 1.90
N THR A 34 -2.64 8.20 0.60
CA THR A 34 -2.84 6.96 -0.15
C THR A 34 -1.94 6.95 -1.37
N GLU A 35 -1.55 5.75 -1.76
CA GLU A 35 -0.92 5.47 -3.04
C GLU A 35 -1.82 4.51 -3.81
N THR A 36 -2.01 4.79 -5.09
CA THR A 36 -2.91 4.02 -5.95
C THR A 36 -2.11 3.48 -7.12
N ILE A 37 -2.23 2.17 -7.35
CA ILE A 37 -1.65 1.49 -8.51
C ILE A 37 -2.80 1.01 -9.39
N ASP A 38 -2.77 1.44 -10.64
CA ASP A 38 -3.65 0.97 -11.69
C ASP A 38 -2.98 -0.22 -12.41
N PHE A 39 -3.56 -1.41 -12.27
CA PHE A 39 -3.10 -2.62 -12.95
C PHE A 39 -3.81 -2.86 -14.29
N THR A 40 -4.62 -1.91 -14.76
CA THR A 40 -5.11 -1.95 -16.14
C THR A 40 -3.93 -1.78 -17.08
N THR A 41 -3.63 -2.82 -17.84
CA THR A 41 -2.70 -2.73 -18.97
C THR A 41 -3.48 -3.12 -20.21
N ALA A 42 -3.23 -2.42 -21.32
CA ALA A 42 -3.93 -2.68 -22.58
C ALA A 42 -3.77 -4.14 -23.04
N ASP A 43 -2.65 -4.77 -22.67
CA ASP A 43 -2.21 -6.06 -23.22
C ASP A 43 -2.31 -7.24 -22.22
N HIS A 44 -2.52 -7.00 -20.92
CA HIS A 44 -2.60 -8.07 -19.92
C HIS A 44 -3.97 -8.04 -19.24
N LYS A 45 -4.87 -8.90 -19.72
CA LYS A 45 -6.07 -9.27 -18.98
C LYS A 45 -5.72 -10.39 -18.00
N ILE A 46 -6.20 -10.31 -16.77
CA ILE A 46 -6.20 -11.48 -15.89
C ILE A 46 -7.04 -12.57 -16.57
N THR A 47 -6.38 -13.57 -17.13
CA THR A 47 -7.02 -14.64 -17.92
C THR A 47 -7.55 -15.77 -17.05
N LYS A 48 -7.25 -15.77 -15.74
CA LYS A 48 -7.67 -16.78 -14.79
C LYS A 48 -8.13 -16.13 -13.49
N ILE A 49 -9.17 -16.69 -12.88
CA ILE A 49 -9.55 -16.35 -11.51
C ILE A 49 -8.34 -16.68 -10.62
N VAL A 50 -7.72 -15.63 -10.05
CA VAL A 50 -6.65 -15.77 -9.07
C VAL A 50 -7.30 -15.81 -7.69
N ASP A 51 -6.80 -16.69 -6.83
CA ASP A 51 -7.27 -16.79 -5.44
C ASP A 51 -7.13 -15.43 -4.73
N PRO A 52 -8.21 -14.88 -4.13
CA PRO A 52 -8.15 -13.63 -3.39
C PRO A 52 -7.08 -13.60 -2.30
N VAL A 53 -6.76 -14.73 -1.68
CA VAL A 53 -5.71 -14.83 -0.64
C VAL A 53 -4.33 -14.56 -1.24
N ILE A 54 -4.08 -15.00 -2.48
CA ILE A 54 -2.82 -14.73 -3.18
C ILE A 54 -2.72 -13.25 -3.53
N ILE A 55 -3.82 -12.64 -3.98
CA ILE A 55 -3.87 -11.21 -4.29
C ILE A 55 -3.62 -10.40 -3.01
N ASP A 56 -4.30 -10.73 -1.92
CA ASP A 56 -4.14 -10.06 -0.63
C ASP A 56 -2.68 -10.14 -0.13
N SER A 57 -2.09 -11.33 -0.20
CA SER A 57 -0.68 -11.52 0.16
C SER A 57 0.26 -10.68 -0.71
N LEU A 58 0.03 -10.63 -2.03
CA LEU A 58 0.82 -9.80 -2.94
C LEU A 58 0.72 -8.30 -2.56
N LEU A 59 -0.50 -7.82 -2.31
CA LEU A 59 -0.76 -6.42 -1.96
C LEU A 59 -0.12 -6.07 -0.62
N PHE A 60 -0.15 -6.98 0.36
CA PHE A 60 0.56 -6.79 1.63
C PHE A 60 2.07 -6.60 1.39
N HIS A 61 2.71 -7.43 0.57
CA HIS A 61 4.15 -7.26 0.29
C HIS A 61 4.45 -5.96 -0.48
N LEU A 62 3.54 -5.55 -1.38
CA LEU A 62 3.65 -4.27 -2.09
C LEU A 62 3.54 -3.09 -1.14
N SER A 63 2.62 -3.12 -0.16
CA SER A 63 2.47 -2.04 0.82
C SER A 63 3.77 -1.80 1.60
N LEU A 64 4.46 -2.88 1.98
CA LEU A 64 5.78 -2.79 2.63
C LEU A 64 6.85 -2.18 1.71
N ALA A 65 6.90 -2.63 0.44
CA ALA A 65 7.88 -2.15 -0.52
C ALA A 65 7.72 -0.65 -0.82
N LEU A 66 6.48 -0.20 -0.98
CA LEU A 66 6.13 1.21 -1.20
C LEU A 66 6.41 2.05 0.06
N ALA A 67 6.01 1.56 1.24
CA ALA A 67 6.27 2.20 2.53
C ALA A 67 7.76 2.53 2.74
N ILE A 68 8.68 1.64 2.35
CA ILE A 68 10.12 1.87 2.47
C ILE A 68 10.57 3.13 1.73
N SER A 69 9.96 3.46 0.59
CA SER A 69 10.29 4.68 -0.16
C SER A 69 9.95 5.94 0.62
N TYR A 70 8.81 5.96 1.31
CA TYR A 70 8.40 7.08 2.16
C TYR A 70 9.22 7.18 3.44
N TYR A 71 9.52 6.04 4.07
CA TYR A 71 10.36 6.00 5.27
C TYR A 71 11.77 6.58 4.99
N LYS A 72 12.34 6.33 3.81
CA LYS A 72 13.63 6.93 3.42
C LYS A 72 13.57 8.45 3.30
N LEU A 73 12.45 9.00 2.85
CA LEU A 73 12.26 10.46 2.70
C LEU A 73 11.93 11.14 4.04
N TYR A 74 11.20 10.44 4.92
CA TYR A 74 10.78 10.92 6.23
C TYR A 74 11.00 9.83 7.29
N PRO A 75 12.25 9.66 7.79
CA PRO A 75 12.55 8.64 8.78
C PRO A 75 11.78 8.88 10.07
N THR A 76 11.17 7.81 10.60
CA THR A 76 10.46 7.81 11.88
C THR A 76 11.13 6.88 12.87
N ASP A 77 10.92 7.12 14.16
CA ASP A 77 11.46 6.28 15.24
C ASP A 77 10.84 4.88 15.22
N ASN A 78 9.56 4.80 14.86
CA ASN A 78 8.79 3.56 14.83
C ASN A 78 8.07 3.36 13.49
N LEU A 79 7.92 2.09 13.12
CA LEU A 79 7.12 1.64 11.97
C LEU A 79 6.11 0.60 12.46
N TYR A 80 4.85 0.81 12.15
CA TYR A 80 3.74 -0.05 12.55
C TYR A 80 2.99 -0.56 11.33
N ILE A 81 2.44 -1.77 11.47
CA ILE A 81 1.52 -2.38 10.52
C ILE A 81 0.23 -2.60 11.28
N GLU A 82 -0.86 -2.02 10.80
CA GLU A 82 -2.20 -2.29 11.33
C GLU A 82 -2.77 -3.53 10.62
N ASN A 83 -3.42 -4.40 11.39
CA ASN A 83 -4.07 -5.63 10.92
C ASN A 83 -5.59 -5.48 10.97
#